data_AF-A0A6M4WGC9-F1
#
_entry.id   AF-A0A6M4WGC9-F1
#
_cell.length_a   1.000
_cell.length_b   1.000
_cell.length_c   1.000
_cell.angle_alpha   90.00
_cell.angle_beta   90.00
_cell.angle_gamma   90.00
#
_symmetry.space_group_name_H-M   'P 1'
#
loop_
_entity.id
_entity.type
_entity.pdbx_description
1 polymer ?
#
loop_
_entity_poly.entity_id
_entity_poly.type
_entity_poly.pdbx_seq_one_letter_code
_entity_poly.pdbx_strand_id
1 'polypeptide(L)'
;MSHWALPHPAHYTPSMPRQQDQELVSPRDHKVRVHRHWPDSLLDGTGPAPFFLVDTWRPSDNAGHLASCTPETCRRWVEAALAYATAVDEVSAELTAAHQGAGSVPRWRYFAARRALHDWEKARERYEQTVREAGEAYQPICREIWHAVWAEHDRAGLRAREEAQEKQEDARVEAQARRRATELAERPIWGWSVVTRKKWSIAYVFRHDVPHSDERVSAARQDRPCVNLPELRQALRDLNPDRLHWDDAALAETGRELDGASFGRCWRELFGEDHGTFTSISPYSPPTRRPTDRDNPSGGSATSGTGGYGSGFSCGSFGGGY
;
A
#
# COMPACT_ATOMS: atom_id res chain seq x y z
N MET A 1 53.68 -28.05 -16.53
CA MET A 1 54.09 -27.45 -15.23
C MET A 1 52.92 -27.63 -14.28
N SER A 2 53.04 -28.49 -13.27
CA SER A 2 51.93 -28.82 -12.38
C SER A 2 51.85 -27.77 -11.26
N HIS A 3 50.75 -27.03 -11.18
CA HIS A 3 50.43 -26.15 -10.05
C HIS A 3 49.77 -26.96 -8.93
N TRP A 4 49.77 -26.43 -7.70
CA TRP A 4 48.90 -26.97 -6.64
C TRP A 4 47.45 -26.63 -6.98
N ALA A 5 46.58 -27.63 -7.03
CA ALA A 5 45.14 -27.41 -7.11
C ALA A 5 44.67 -27.05 -5.70
N LEU A 6 44.69 -25.76 -5.38
CA LEU A 6 44.05 -25.23 -4.19
C LEU A 6 42.52 -25.23 -4.39
N PRO A 7 41.73 -25.40 -3.32
CA PRO A 7 40.29 -25.14 -3.40
C PRO A 7 40.10 -23.71 -3.91
N HIS A 8 39.27 -23.54 -4.93
CA HIS A 8 39.11 -22.24 -5.60
C HIS A 8 38.40 -21.28 -4.64
N PRO A 9 39.01 -20.17 -4.20
CA PRO A 9 38.25 -19.10 -3.58
C PRO A 9 37.35 -18.53 -4.67
N ALA A 10 36.08 -18.32 -4.32
CA ALA A 10 35.17 -17.59 -5.19
C ALA A 10 35.78 -16.22 -5.58
N HIS A 11 35.39 -15.70 -6.74
CA HIS A 11 35.74 -14.33 -7.09
C HIS A 11 35.14 -13.39 -6.04
N TYR A 12 36.01 -12.74 -5.26
CA TYR A 12 35.58 -11.81 -4.24
C TYR A 12 35.25 -10.45 -4.87
N THR A 13 34.02 -9.99 -4.68
CA THR A 13 33.62 -8.62 -5.01
C THR A 13 33.52 -7.80 -3.71
N PRO A 14 34.25 -6.68 -3.59
CA PRO A 14 34.14 -5.83 -2.41
C PRO A 14 32.69 -5.42 -2.12
N SER A 15 32.28 -5.54 -0.86
CA SER A 15 30.92 -5.20 -0.41
C SER A 15 30.69 -3.68 -0.39
N MET A 16 31.78 -2.91 -0.43
CA MET A 16 31.84 -1.49 -0.06
C MET A 16 31.56 -0.41 -1.12
N PRO A 17 31.31 -0.61 -2.43
CA PRO A 17 31.24 0.53 -3.36
C PRO A 17 29.95 1.39 -3.25
N ARG A 18 29.11 1.25 -2.21
CA ARG A 18 27.81 1.96 -2.14
C ARG A 18 27.51 2.79 -0.90
N GLN A 19 28.21 2.64 0.22
CA GLN A 19 27.87 3.37 1.46
C GLN A 19 28.85 4.51 1.78
N GLN A 20 30.09 4.46 1.29
CA GLN A 20 31.09 5.54 1.48
C GLN A 20 30.79 6.81 0.67
N ASP A 21 30.07 6.68 -0.46
CA ASP A 21 29.71 7.80 -1.34
C ASP A 21 28.35 8.44 -1.01
N GLN A 22 27.65 7.96 0.04
CA GLN A 22 26.33 8.49 0.39
C GLN A 22 26.45 9.70 1.32
N GLU A 23 25.63 10.72 1.01
CA GLU A 23 25.30 11.83 1.91
C GLU A 23 25.03 11.31 3.33
N LEU A 24 25.45 12.09 4.33
CA LEU A 24 25.30 11.81 5.76
C LEU A 24 23.92 11.19 6.05
N VAL A 25 23.89 9.87 6.31
CA VAL A 25 22.65 9.15 6.50
C VAL A 25 21.97 9.67 7.75
N SER A 26 20.80 10.27 7.58
CA SER A 26 20.03 10.85 8.67
C SER A 26 18.59 10.32 8.62
N PRO A 27 18.00 9.93 9.75
CA PRO A 27 16.60 9.55 9.77
C PRO A 27 15.75 10.75 9.37
N ARG A 28 14.83 10.53 8.42
CA ARG A 28 13.82 11.50 8.04
C ARG A 28 12.50 11.06 8.66
N ASP A 29 11.85 11.95 9.39
CA ASP A 29 10.63 11.64 10.16
C ASP A 29 10.83 10.45 11.13
N HIS A 30 12.02 10.37 11.75
CA HIS A 30 12.44 9.27 12.62
C HIS A 30 12.50 7.88 11.94
N LYS A 31 12.65 7.85 10.61
CA LYS A 31 12.72 6.61 9.83
C LYS A 31 13.92 6.57 8.89
N VAL A 32 14.39 5.36 8.66
CA VAL A 32 15.46 5.02 7.71
C VAL A 32 15.05 3.84 6.85
N ARG A 33 15.73 3.68 5.72
CA ARG A 33 15.67 2.46 4.92
C ARG A 33 16.81 1.54 5.29
N VAL A 34 16.50 0.25 5.32
CA VAL A 34 17.45 -0.78 5.66
C VAL A 34 17.42 -1.87 4.59
N HIS A 35 18.61 -2.20 4.08
CA HIS A 35 18.82 -3.20 3.05
C HIS A 35 19.68 -4.33 3.61
N ARG A 36 19.19 -5.56 3.53
CA ARG A 36 19.97 -6.73 3.91
C ARG A 36 20.94 -7.08 2.79
N HIS A 37 22.22 -7.12 3.10
CA HIS A 37 23.29 -7.48 2.19
C HIS A 37 23.87 -8.86 2.54
N TRP A 38 24.20 -9.63 1.52
CA TRP A 38 24.80 -10.96 1.63
C TRP A 38 26.20 -10.93 1.03
N PRO A 39 27.25 -10.86 1.85
CA PRO A 39 28.62 -10.91 1.36
C PRO A 39 28.97 -12.28 0.77
N ASP A 40 29.87 -12.29 -0.23
CA ASP A 40 30.31 -13.51 -0.90
C ASP A 40 31.05 -14.44 0.08
N SER A 41 30.69 -15.73 0.08
CA SER A 41 31.43 -16.75 0.84
C SER A 41 32.66 -17.19 0.04
N LEU A 42 33.86 -16.98 0.60
CA LEU A 42 35.11 -17.34 -0.05
C LEU A 42 35.61 -18.75 0.27
N LEU A 43 35.06 -19.35 1.33
CA LEU A 43 35.38 -20.69 1.80
C LEU A 43 34.11 -21.54 1.86
N ASP A 44 34.25 -22.84 1.66
CA ASP A 44 33.17 -23.80 1.86
C ASP A 44 32.90 -23.96 3.37
N GLY A 45 31.70 -23.56 3.82
CA GLY A 45 31.21 -23.80 5.19
C GLY A 45 31.28 -22.60 6.15
N THR A 46 32.17 -21.63 5.92
CA THR A 46 32.30 -20.43 6.77
C THR A 46 32.13 -19.17 5.93
N GLY A 47 30.87 -18.77 5.74
CA GLY A 47 30.50 -17.54 5.03
C GLY A 47 30.26 -16.38 6.00
N PRO A 48 30.55 -15.13 5.61
CA PRO A 48 30.22 -13.97 6.39
C PRO A 48 28.70 -13.84 6.60
N ALA A 49 28.32 -13.45 7.81
CA ALA A 49 26.93 -13.23 8.15
C ALA A 49 26.34 -12.08 7.31
N PRO A 50 25.03 -12.13 6.99
CA PRO A 50 24.38 -11.00 6.35
C PRO A 50 24.41 -9.79 7.28
N PHE A 51 24.59 -8.62 6.68
CA PHE A 51 24.58 -7.36 7.40
C PHE A 51 23.57 -6.39 6.79
N PHE A 52 23.31 -5.28 7.47
CA PHE A 52 22.35 -4.29 7.02
C PHE A 52 23.05 -3.00 6.60
N LEU A 53 22.76 -2.56 5.38
CA LEU A 53 23.07 -1.22 4.90
C LEU A 53 21.91 -0.29 5.27
N VAL A 54 22.24 0.89 5.79
CA VAL A 54 21.24 1.88 6.23
C VAL A 54 21.35 3.10 5.32
N ASP A 55 20.23 3.45 4.71
CA ASP A 55 20.11 4.55 3.75
C ASP A 55 19.06 5.57 4.22
N THR A 56 19.24 6.83 3.81
CA THR A 56 18.30 7.92 4.11
C THR A 56 16.95 7.64 3.45
N TRP A 57 15.86 7.68 4.21
CA TRP A 57 14.53 7.45 3.65
C TRP A 57 14.14 8.54 2.65
N ARG A 58 13.90 8.14 1.39
CA ARG A 58 13.25 8.97 0.38
C ARG A 58 11.87 8.40 0.02
N PRO A 59 10.82 9.24 -0.13
CA PRO A 59 9.47 8.80 -0.50
C PRO A 59 9.37 8.09 -1.85
N SER A 60 10.32 8.31 -2.77
CA SER A 60 10.37 7.70 -4.11
C SER A 60 10.95 6.29 -4.16
N ASP A 61 11.63 5.86 -3.09
CA ASP A 61 12.36 4.60 -3.11
C ASP A 61 11.39 3.47 -2.72
N ASN A 62 11.26 2.44 -3.55
CA ASN A 62 10.36 1.31 -3.26
C ASN A 62 11.10 0.08 -2.71
N ALA A 63 12.43 0.12 -2.68
CA ALA A 63 13.27 -0.98 -2.21
C ALA A 63 13.71 -0.78 -0.75
N GLY A 64 13.88 -1.88 -0.01
CA GLY A 64 14.33 -1.88 1.39
C GLY A 64 13.21 -1.85 2.41
N HIS A 65 13.56 -2.21 3.65
CA HIS A 65 12.63 -2.23 4.78
C HIS A 65 12.67 -0.90 5.53
N LEU A 66 11.52 -0.44 6.01
CA LEU A 66 11.46 0.74 6.88
C LEU A 66 11.79 0.34 8.32
N ALA A 67 12.65 1.13 8.96
CA ALA A 67 12.94 1.01 10.37
C ALA A 67 12.78 2.38 11.04
N SER A 68 12.18 2.39 12.23
CA SER A 68 12.11 3.58 13.08
C SER A 68 13.35 3.68 13.98
N CYS A 69 14.00 4.84 14.00
CA CYS A 69 15.18 5.07 14.84
C CYS A 69 15.42 6.57 15.13
N THR A 70 16.16 6.86 16.19
CA THR A 70 16.69 8.21 16.45
C THR A 70 17.94 8.48 15.61
N PRO A 71 18.36 9.75 15.43
CA PRO A 71 19.61 10.09 14.73
C PRO A 71 20.84 9.38 15.31
N GLU A 72 20.94 9.30 16.64
CA GLU A 72 22.06 8.66 17.33
C GLU A 72 22.08 7.15 17.07
N THR A 73 20.90 6.52 17.07
CA THR A 73 20.75 5.09 16.79
C THR A 73 21.08 4.79 15.33
N CYS A 74 20.57 5.61 14.41
CA CYS A 74 20.89 5.52 12.98
C CYS A 74 22.41 5.59 12.74
N ARG A 75 23.07 6.59 13.34
CA ARG A 75 24.52 6.76 13.22
C ARG A 75 25.27 5.54 13.73
N ARG A 76 24.90 5.01 14.91
CA ARG A 76 25.51 3.80 15.46
C ARG A 76 25.32 2.59 14.55
N TRP A 77 24.14 2.44 13.94
CA TRP A 77 23.88 1.35 13.00
C TRP A 77 24.75 1.44 11.75
N VAL A 78 24.90 2.64 11.18
CA VAL A 78 25.77 2.90 10.03
C VAL A 78 27.23 2.62 10.38
N GLU A 79 27.73 3.17 11.49
CA GLU A 79 29.12 2.98 11.94
C GLU A 79 29.44 1.49 12.16
N ALA A 80 28.53 0.74 12.79
CA ALA A 80 28.71 -0.70 13.01
C ALA A 80 28.68 -1.52 11.71
N ALA A 81 27.80 -1.17 10.77
CA ALA A 81 27.73 -1.83 9.47
C ALA A 81 29.00 -1.59 8.64
N LEU A 82 29.49 -0.34 8.64
CA LEU A 82 30.74 0.03 7.97
C LEU A 82 31.95 -0.67 8.60
N ALA A 83 32.01 -0.76 9.93
CA ALA A 83 33.08 -1.46 10.64
C ALA A 83 33.09 -2.96 10.28
N TYR A 84 31.91 -3.60 10.26
CA TYR A 84 31.77 -5.00 9.86
C TYR A 84 32.22 -5.22 8.41
N ALA A 85 31.68 -4.42 7.47
CA ALA A 85 32.00 -4.54 6.05
C ALA A 85 33.50 -4.32 5.79
N THR A 86 34.10 -3.31 6.42
CA THR A 86 35.55 -3.04 6.28
C THR A 86 36.40 -4.21 6.78
N ALA A 87 36.08 -4.77 7.95
CA ALA A 87 36.82 -5.91 8.50
C ALA A 87 36.72 -7.16 7.62
N VAL A 88 35.52 -7.47 7.10
CA VAL A 88 35.31 -8.58 6.17
C VAL A 88 36.03 -8.34 4.85
N ASP A 89 35.98 -7.11 4.32
CA ASP A 89 36.58 -6.79 3.04
C ASP A 89 38.12 -6.83 3.08
N GLU A 90 38.74 -6.32 4.15
CA GLU A 90 40.20 -6.37 4.36
C GLU A 90 40.71 -7.82 4.43
N VAL A 91 40.05 -8.67 5.23
CA VAL A 91 40.50 -10.05 5.42
C VAL A 91 40.18 -10.93 4.20
N SER A 92 39.12 -10.61 3.46
CA SER A 92 38.79 -11.24 2.16
C SER A 92 39.83 -10.93 1.09
N ALA A 93 40.30 -9.69 1.03
CA ALA A 93 41.38 -9.27 0.13
C ALA A 93 42.70 -9.99 0.47
N GLU A 94 43.02 -10.11 1.77
CA GLU A 94 44.20 -10.85 2.23
C GLU A 94 44.15 -12.33 1.80
N LEU A 95 43.03 -13.01 2.07
CA LEU A 95 42.82 -14.41 1.69
C LEU A 95 42.97 -14.62 0.18
N THR A 96 42.37 -13.73 -0.61
CA THR A 96 42.43 -13.78 -2.08
C THR A 96 43.87 -13.61 -2.57
N ALA A 97 44.61 -12.64 -2.02
CA ALA A 97 46.02 -12.41 -2.37
C ALA A 97 46.91 -13.60 -1.97
N ALA A 98 46.71 -14.19 -0.79
CA ALA A 98 47.45 -15.35 -0.34
C ALA A 98 47.19 -16.58 -1.23
N HIS A 99 45.94 -16.80 -1.62
CA HIS A 99 45.57 -17.88 -2.54
C HIS A 99 46.24 -17.71 -3.92
N GLN A 100 46.18 -16.50 -4.50
CA GLN A 100 46.83 -16.19 -5.78
C GLN A 100 48.36 -16.39 -5.67
N GLY A 101 48.96 -15.93 -4.59
CA GLY A 101 50.38 -16.13 -4.29
C GLY A 101 50.75 -17.61 -4.27
N ALA A 102 50.01 -18.43 -3.51
CA ALA A 102 50.26 -19.87 -3.43
C ALA A 102 50.06 -20.60 -4.77
N GLY A 103 49.05 -20.23 -5.56
CA GLY A 103 48.82 -20.79 -6.90
C GLY A 103 49.92 -20.43 -7.92
N SER A 104 50.58 -19.29 -7.74
CA SER A 104 51.62 -18.79 -8.66
C SER A 104 53.00 -19.46 -8.48
N VAL A 105 53.27 -20.08 -7.32
CA VAL A 105 54.60 -20.65 -7.03
C VAL A 105 54.79 -22.01 -7.73
N PRO A 106 55.83 -22.19 -8.56
CA PRO A 106 56.11 -23.46 -9.21
C PRO A 106 56.48 -24.56 -8.20
N ARG A 107 55.91 -25.75 -8.36
CA ARG A 107 56.12 -26.91 -7.46
C ARG A 107 57.57 -27.33 -7.24
N TRP A 108 58.44 -27.13 -8.24
CA TRP A 108 59.86 -27.50 -8.13
C TRP A 108 60.64 -26.65 -7.12
N ARG A 109 60.12 -25.48 -6.73
CA ARG A 109 60.64 -24.66 -5.64
C ARG A 109 60.02 -25.09 -4.31
N TYR A 110 60.38 -26.29 -3.84
CA TYR A 110 59.73 -26.94 -2.69
C TYR A 110 59.58 -26.03 -1.46
N PHE A 111 60.65 -25.38 -1.00
CA PHE A 111 60.58 -24.50 0.18
C PHE A 111 59.71 -23.26 -0.04
N ALA A 112 59.72 -22.67 -1.24
CA ALA A 112 58.87 -21.54 -1.58
C ALA A 112 57.39 -21.94 -1.66
N ALA A 113 57.10 -23.10 -2.26
CA ALA A 113 55.75 -23.63 -2.35
C ALA A 113 55.19 -23.97 -0.95
N ARG A 114 55.99 -24.60 -0.09
CA ARG A 114 55.60 -24.92 1.29
C ARG A 114 55.34 -23.65 2.12
N ARG A 115 56.17 -22.62 1.95
CA ARG A 115 55.96 -21.32 2.61
C ARG A 115 54.68 -20.65 2.13
N ALA A 116 54.43 -20.63 0.82
CA ALA A 116 53.23 -20.01 0.27
C ALA A 116 51.94 -20.74 0.69
N LEU A 117 51.96 -22.07 0.80
CA LEU A 117 50.83 -22.85 1.35
C LEU A 117 50.60 -22.53 2.83
N HIS A 118 51.67 -22.44 3.62
CA HIS A 118 51.59 -22.06 5.04
C HIS A 118 51.04 -20.64 5.23
N ASP A 119 51.45 -19.71 4.36
CA ASP A 119 50.96 -18.33 4.38
C ASP A 119 49.47 -18.28 3.98
N TRP A 120 49.02 -19.12 3.04
CA TRP A 120 47.60 -19.27 2.70
C TRP A 120 46.76 -19.89 3.83
N GLU A 121 47.24 -20.95 4.48
CA GLU A 121 46.57 -21.55 5.63
C GLU A 121 46.40 -20.55 6.78
N LYS A 122 47.44 -19.76 7.07
CA LYS A 122 47.37 -18.67 8.04
C LYS A 122 46.39 -17.56 7.66
N ALA A 123 46.32 -17.19 6.37
CA ALA A 123 45.34 -16.22 5.90
C ALA A 123 43.92 -16.77 6.04
N ARG A 124 43.71 -18.07 5.81
CA ARG A 124 42.42 -18.75 6.01
C ARG A 124 41.99 -18.74 7.47
N GLU A 125 42.87 -19.10 8.40
CA GLU A 125 42.58 -19.06 9.85
C GLU A 125 42.22 -17.65 10.31
N ARG A 126 42.95 -16.63 9.84
CA ARG A 126 42.64 -15.22 10.12
C ARG A 126 41.31 -14.80 9.53
N TYR A 127 40.99 -15.20 8.31
CA TYR A 127 39.69 -14.96 7.68
C TYR A 127 38.54 -15.49 8.55
N GLU A 128 38.59 -16.77 8.91
CA GLU A 128 37.54 -17.40 9.72
C GLU A 128 37.41 -16.74 11.10
N GLN A 129 38.54 -16.39 11.73
CA GLN A 129 38.54 -15.69 13.01
C GLN A 129 37.96 -14.29 12.91
N THR A 130 38.45 -13.45 11.99
CA THR A 130 38.01 -12.06 11.83
C THR A 130 36.54 -11.97 11.42
N VAL A 131 36.08 -12.81 10.48
CA VAL A 131 34.67 -12.83 10.07
C VAL A 131 33.75 -13.18 11.23
N ARG A 132 34.15 -14.15 12.05
CA ARG A 132 33.41 -14.56 13.25
C ARG A 132 33.39 -13.45 14.30
N GLU A 133 34.54 -12.90 14.67
CA GLU A 133 34.65 -11.84 15.68
C GLU A 133 33.89 -10.57 15.25
N ALA A 134 34.03 -10.15 14.00
CA ALA A 134 33.28 -9.03 13.45
C ALA A 134 31.77 -9.32 13.43
N GLY A 135 31.39 -10.55 13.09
CA GLY A 135 29.98 -10.98 13.07
C GLY A 135 29.36 -10.99 14.47
N GLU A 136 30.08 -11.48 15.47
CA GLU A 136 29.68 -11.46 16.88
C GLU A 136 29.54 -10.02 17.39
N ALA A 137 30.47 -9.14 17.06
CA ALA A 137 30.41 -7.72 17.41
C ALA A 137 29.23 -6.98 16.75
N TYR A 138 28.88 -7.34 15.51
CA TYR A 138 27.76 -6.74 14.77
C TYR A 138 26.39 -7.33 15.13
N GLN A 139 26.35 -8.57 15.64
CA GLN A 139 25.13 -9.29 15.99
C GLN A 139 24.10 -8.48 16.82
N PRO A 140 24.46 -7.77 17.91
CA PRO A 140 23.49 -7.00 18.68
C PRO A 140 22.82 -5.90 17.85
N ILE A 141 23.59 -5.19 17.02
CA ILE A 141 23.05 -4.16 16.11
C ILE A 141 22.12 -4.79 15.07
N CYS A 142 22.52 -5.94 14.53
CA CYS A 142 21.72 -6.71 13.58
C CYS A 142 20.34 -7.06 14.17
N ARG A 143 20.28 -7.48 15.44
CA ARG A 143 19.01 -7.75 16.16
C ARG A 143 18.18 -6.50 16.40
N GLU A 144 18.81 -5.39 16.80
CA GLU A 144 18.10 -4.11 16.98
C GLU A 144 17.42 -3.63 15.70
N ILE A 145 18.16 -3.66 14.59
CA ILE A 145 17.64 -3.30 13.26
C ILE A 145 16.46 -4.19 12.90
N TRP A 146 16.59 -5.51 13.12
CA TRP A 146 15.51 -6.46 12.85
C TRP A 146 14.25 -6.15 13.66
N HIS A 147 14.39 -5.90 14.97
CA HIS A 147 13.26 -5.53 15.81
C HIS A 147 12.59 -4.23 15.37
N ALA A 148 13.38 -3.23 14.96
CA ALA A 148 12.84 -1.96 14.46
C ALA A 148 12.05 -2.13 13.15
N VAL A 149 12.53 -2.99 12.24
CA VAL A 149 11.82 -3.33 11.00
C VAL A 149 10.51 -4.06 11.29
N TRP A 150 10.54 -5.06 12.16
CA TRP A 150 9.33 -5.82 12.52
C TRP A 150 8.29 -4.95 13.21
N ALA A 151 8.71 -4.05 14.10
CA ALA A 151 7.80 -3.10 14.74
C ALA A 151 7.10 -2.19 13.73
N GLU A 152 7.79 -1.74 12.68
CA GLU A 152 7.16 -0.97 11.59
C GLU A 152 6.18 -1.80 10.76
N HIS A 153 6.54 -3.06 10.46
CA HIS A 153 5.67 -3.98 9.74
C HIS A 153 4.38 -4.26 10.53
N ASP A 154 4.47 -4.48 11.84
CA ASP A 154 3.32 -4.71 12.71
C ASP A 154 2.40 -3.48 12.77
N ARG A 155 2.97 -2.27 12.91
CA ARG A 155 2.21 -1.01 12.86
C ARG A 155 1.52 -0.80 11.51
N ALA A 156 2.19 -1.14 10.41
CA ALA A 156 1.59 -1.07 9.08
C ALA A 156 0.45 -2.09 8.94
N GLY A 157 0.63 -3.31 9.45
CA GLY A 157 -0.39 -4.35 9.46
C GLY A 157 -1.62 -3.98 10.27
N LEU A 158 -1.44 -3.34 11.44
CA LEU A 158 -2.56 -2.84 12.26
C LEU A 158 -3.36 -1.75 11.51
N ARG A 159 -2.67 -0.74 10.95
CA ARG A 159 -3.34 0.31 10.15
C ARG A 159 -4.10 -0.25 8.95
N ALA A 160 -3.50 -1.21 8.24
CA ALA A 160 -4.16 -1.86 7.11
C ALA A 160 -5.43 -2.64 7.53
N ARG A 161 -5.43 -3.23 8.74
CA ARG A 161 -6.61 -3.91 9.29
C ARG A 161 -7.69 -2.93 9.70
N GLU A 162 -7.33 -1.82 10.34
CA GLU A 162 -8.28 -0.74 10.70
C GLU A 162 -8.93 -0.15 9.44
N GLU A 163 -8.14 0.21 8.43
CA GLU A 163 -8.66 0.70 7.15
C GLU A 163 -9.55 -0.34 6.43
N ALA A 164 -9.23 -1.62 6.54
CA ALA A 164 -10.05 -2.70 5.97
C ALA A 164 -11.37 -2.86 6.73
N GLN A 165 -11.37 -2.68 8.06
CA GLN A 165 -12.58 -2.70 8.87
C GLN A 165 -13.49 -1.51 8.55
N GLU A 166 -12.93 -0.29 8.47
CA GLU A 166 -13.67 0.92 8.09
C GLU A 166 -14.30 0.75 6.70
N LYS A 167 -13.53 0.30 5.70
CA LYS A 167 -14.06 0.01 4.36
C LYS A 167 -15.16 -1.05 4.36
N GLN A 168 -15.05 -2.06 5.22
CA GLN A 168 -16.07 -3.10 5.33
C GLN A 168 -17.35 -2.55 5.97
N GLU A 169 -17.24 -1.68 6.97
CA GLU A 169 -18.37 -1.00 7.59
C GLU A 169 -19.05 -0.07 6.60
N ASP A 170 -18.30 0.77 5.89
CA ASP A 170 -18.81 1.64 4.82
C ASP A 170 -19.54 0.83 3.75
N ALA A 171 -18.96 -0.29 3.30
CA ALA A 171 -19.59 -1.17 2.32
C ALA A 171 -20.89 -1.81 2.84
N ARG A 172 -20.97 -2.13 4.14
CA ARG A 172 -22.19 -2.64 4.77
C ARG A 172 -23.27 -1.58 4.85
N VAL A 173 -22.92 -0.36 5.27
CA VAL A 173 -23.85 0.78 5.33
C VAL A 173 -24.37 1.09 3.93
N GLU A 174 -23.49 1.14 2.93
CA GLU A 174 -23.89 1.36 1.54
C GLU A 174 -24.80 0.24 1.01
N ALA A 175 -24.49 -1.02 1.29
CA ALA A 175 -25.34 -2.14 0.90
C ALA A 175 -26.73 -2.08 1.56
N GLN A 176 -26.82 -1.68 2.83
CA GLN A 176 -28.10 -1.49 3.52
C GLN A 176 -28.89 -0.32 2.92
N ALA A 177 -28.23 0.80 2.61
CA ALA A 177 -28.86 1.94 1.94
C ALA A 177 -29.43 1.54 0.58
N ARG A 178 -28.69 0.77 -0.23
CA ARG A 178 -29.15 0.25 -1.52
C ARG A 178 -30.36 -0.67 -1.39
N ARG A 179 -30.38 -1.55 -0.38
CA ARG A 179 -31.54 -2.42 -0.10
C ARG A 179 -32.79 -1.61 0.20
N ARG A 180 -32.69 -0.64 1.12
CA ARG A 180 -33.81 0.26 1.45
C ARG A 180 -34.27 1.09 0.27
N ALA A 181 -33.35 1.59 -0.55
CA ALA A 181 -33.67 2.30 -1.78
C ALA A 181 -34.48 1.42 -2.75
N THR A 182 -34.10 0.14 -2.89
CA THR A 182 -34.82 -0.82 -3.72
C THR A 182 -36.21 -1.12 -3.14
N GLU A 183 -36.32 -1.37 -1.83
CA GLU A 183 -37.60 -1.59 -1.15
C GLU A 183 -38.55 -0.39 -1.29
N LEU A 184 -38.04 0.83 -1.14
CA LEU A 184 -38.80 2.06 -1.39
C LEU A 184 -39.21 2.21 -2.85
N ALA A 185 -38.38 1.77 -3.79
CA ALA A 185 -38.68 1.83 -5.22
C ALA A 185 -39.83 0.91 -5.61
N GLU A 186 -39.93 -0.26 -4.99
CA GLU A 186 -40.97 -1.26 -5.29
C GLU A 186 -42.31 -0.96 -4.60
N ARG A 187 -42.31 -0.13 -3.54
CA ARG A 187 -43.53 0.20 -2.79
C ARG A 187 -44.51 1.04 -3.63
N PRO A 188 -45.79 0.62 -3.78
CA PRO A 188 -46.81 1.38 -4.50
C PRO A 188 -47.39 2.48 -3.60
N ILE A 189 -46.58 3.48 -3.28
CA ILE A 189 -46.95 4.59 -2.39
C ILE A 189 -47.00 5.94 -3.10
N TRP A 190 -46.59 5.98 -4.37
CA TRP A 190 -46.51 7.21 -5.13
C TRP A 190 -47.77 7.44 -5.95
N GLY A 191 -48.10 8.71 -6.14
CA GLY A 191 -49.18 9.16 -6.99
C GLY A 191 -48.79 10.47 -7.68
N TRP A 192 -49.52 10.81 -8.73
CA TRP A 192 -49.37 12.11 -9.39
C TRP A 192 -50.73 12.68 -9.80
N SER A 193 -50.77 13.99 -9.96
CA SER A 193 -51.91 14.71 -10.53
C SER A 193 -51.41 15.72 -11.56
N VAL A 194 -52.14 15.84 -12.67
CA VAL A 194 -51.77 16.76 -13.74
C VAL A 194 -52.76 17.91 -13.74
N VAL A 195 -52.23 19.13 -13.67
CA VAL A 195 -53.00 20.36 -13.84
C VAL A 195 -52.63 20.95 -15.18
N THR A 196 -53.54 20.83 -16.16
CA THR A 196 -53.39 21.43 -17.49
C THR A 196 -54.04 22.81 -17.53
N ARG A 197 -53.30 23.83 -17.93
CA ARG A 197 -53.81 25.18 -18.18
C ARG A 197 -53.39 25.66 -19.56
N LYS A 198 -54.34 25.77 -20.51
CA LYS A 198 -54.25 26.32 -21.90
C LYS A 198 -52.94 26.10 -22.69
N LYS A 199 -51.78 26.54 -22.21
CA LYS A 199 -50.46 26.43 -22.86
C LYS A 199 -49.40 25.66 -22.06
N TRP A 200 -49.71 25.18 -20.85
CA TRP A 200 -48.75 24.40 -20.06
C TRP A 200 -49.41 23.36 -19.16
N SER A 201 -48.65 22.30 -18.84
CA SER A 201 -49.00 21.25 -17.89
C SER A 201 -47.99 21.19 -16.73
N ILE A 202 -48.49 21.12 -15.49
CA ILE A 202 -47.68 20.79 -14.32
C ILE A 202 -48.13 19.43 -13.80
N ALA A 203 -47.17 18.52 -13.60
CA ALA A 203 -47.38 17.29 -12.85
C ALA A 203 -46.96 17.50 -11.39
N TYR A 204 -47.92 17.32 -10.48
CA TYR A 204 -47.71 17.33 -9.04
C TYR A 204 -47.54 15.88 -8.57
N VAL A 205 -46.37 15.55 -8.04
CA VAL A 205 -46.01 14.21 -7.57
C VAL A 205 -46.07 14.17 -6.05
N PHE A 206 -46.72 13.16 -5.49
CA PHE A 206 -46.94 13.05 -4.06
C PHE A 206 -46.88 11.60 -3.58
N ARG A 207 -46.78 11.43 -2.26
CA ARG A 207 -46.92 10.14 -1.58
C ARG A 207 -48.29 10.04 -0.94
N HIS A 208 -48.91 8.86 -1.02
CA HIS A 208 -50.23 8.59 -0.43
C HIS A 208 -50.16 8.35 1.08
N ASP A 209 -49.01 7.91 1.59
CA ASP A 209 -48.78 7.64 3.02
C ASP A 209 -48.31 8.86 3.81
N VAL A 210 -48.12 10.01 3.15
CA VAL A 210 -47.71 11.27 3.78
C VAL A 210 -48.85 12.28 3.71
N PRO A 211 -49.34 12.81 4.86
CA PRO A 211 -50.37 13.83 4.86
C PRO A 211 -49.86 15.11 4.20
N HIS A 212 -50.64 15.68 3.29
CA HIS A 212 -50.34 16.96 2.69
C HIS A 212 -50.78 18.11 3.59
N SER A 213 -50.07 19.23 3.54
CA SER A 213 -50.42 20.45 4.28
C SER A 213 -51.65 21.18 3.71
N ASP A 214 -52.09 20.87 2.49
CA ASP A 214 -53.28 21.47 1.86
C ASP A 214 -54.44 20.46 1.73
N GLU A 215 -55.48 20.64 2.55
CA GLU A 215 -56.70 19.81 2.57
C GLU A 215 -57.42 19.76 1.21
N ARG A 216 -57.30 20.79 0.37
CA ARG A 216 -57.94 20.82 -0.97
C ARG A 216 -57.29 19.86 -1.96
N VAL A 217 -56.00 19.59 -1.78
CA VAL A 217 -55.26 18.61 -2.59
C VAL A 217 -55.54 17.20 -2.08
N SER A 218 -55.71 17.02 -0.76
CA SER A 218 -56.01 15.71 -0.14
C SER A 218 -57.27 15.03 -0.70
N ALA A 219 -58.33 15.79 -0.98
CA ALA A 219 -59.55 15.26 -1.60
C ALA A 219 -59.34 14.79 -3.06
N ALA A 220 -58.40 15.40 -3.79
CA ALA A 220 -58.06 15.03 -5.17
C ALA A 220 -57.10 13.83 -5.27
N ARG A 221 -56.54 13.37 -4.14
CA ARG A 221 -55.60 12.25 -4.05
C ARG A 221 -56.30 10.88 -3.89
N GLN A 222 -57.49 10.83 -3.28
CA GLN A 222 -58.15 9.57 -2.87
C GLN A 222 -58.53 8.64 -4.04
N ASP A 223 -58.77 9.16 -5.24
CA ASP A 223 -59.11 8.37 -6.45
C ASP A 223 -57.92 8.17 -7.42
N ARG A 224 -56.68 8.41 -6.97
CA ARG A 224 -55.49 8.35 -7.84
C ARG A 224 -54.74 7.03 -7.71
N PRO A 225 -54.11 6.54 -8.80
CA PRO A 225 -53.37 5.28 -8.76
C PRO A 225 -52.19 5.37 -7.79
N CYS A 226 -52.03 4.31 -7.00
CA CYS A 226 -50.86 4.05 -6.17
C CYS A 226 -49.87 3.23 -7.00
N VAL A 227 -48.75 3.84 -7.38
CA VAL A 227 -47.74 3.23 -8.25
C VAL A 227 -46.38 3.16 -7.56
N ASN A 228 -45.55 2.23 -8.02
CA ASN A 228 -44.14 2.15 -7.60
C ASN A 228 -43.29 3.20 -8.36
N LEU A 229 -42.04 3.42 -7.93
CA LEU A 229 -41.17 4.44 -8.54
C LEU A 229 -40.89 4.20 -10.04
N PRO A 230 -40.61 2.96 -10.50
CA PRO A 230 -40.48 2.68 -11.93
C PRO A 230 -41.72 3.01 -12.77
N GLU A 231 -42.91 2.63 -12.28
CA GLU A 231 -44.20 2.92 -12.94
C GLU A 231 -44.49 4.43 -12.94
N LEU A 232 -44.22 5.11 -11.83
CA LEU A 232 -44.31 6.57 -11.75
C LEU A 232 -43.41 7.24 -12.78
N ARG A 233 -42.16 6.80 -12.90
CA ARG A 233 -41.22 7.31 -13.91
C ARG A 233 -41.76 7.12 -15.32
N GLN A 234 -42.30 5.94 -15.63
CA GLN A 234 -42.86 5.66 -16.95
C GLN A 234 -44.08 6.55 -17.22
N ALA A 235 -45.01 6.66 -16.27
CA ALA A 235 -46.20 7.49 -16.40
C ALA A 235 -45.86 8.98 -16.60
N LEU A 236 -44.88 9.51 -15.85
CA LEU A 236 -44.43 10.90 -15.99
C LEU A 236 -43.72 11.15 -17.33
N ARG A 237 -42.99 10.16 -17.86
CA ARG A 237 -42.42 10.22 -19.21
C ARG A 237 -43.48 10.23 -20.30
N ASP A 238 -44.47 9.37 -20.18
CA ASP A 238 -45.57 9.26 -21.16
C ASP A 238 -46.43 10.52 -21.18
N LEU A 239 -46.60 11.17 -20.02
CA LEU A 239 -47.32 12.44 -19.89
C LEU A 239 -46.53 13.65 -20.38
N ASN A 240 -45.20 13.58 -20.34
CA ASN A 240 -44.27 14.63 -20.74
C ASN A 240 -44.69 16.05 -20.29
N PRO A 241 -44.83 16.31 -18.98
CA PRO A 241 -45.29 17.60 -18.48
C PRO A 241 -44.25 18.70 -18.65
N ASP A 242 -44.67 19.95 -18.86
CA ASP A 242 -43.74 21.08 -19.01
C ASP A 242 -42.94 21.35 -17.72
N ARG A 243 -43.50 21.01 -16.57
CA ARG A 243 -42.87 21.15 -15.25
C ARG A 243 -43.30 20.04 -14.30
N LEU A 244 -42.38 19.63 -13.44
CA LEU A 244 -42.64 18.72 -12.33
C LEU A 244 -42.54 19.47 -11.00
N HIS A 245 -43.51 19.19 -10.13
CA HIS A 245 -43.51 19.66 -8.76
C HIS A 245 -43.59 18.45 -7.83
N TRP A 246 -42.51 18.22 -7.10
CA TRP A 246 -42.46 17.19 -6.08
C TRP A 246 -42.96 17.77 -4.76
N ASP A 247 -43.84 17.04 -4.08
CA ASP A 247 -44.30 17.40 -2.74
C ASP A 247 -43.12 17.37 -1.74
N ASP A 248 -42.79 18.52 -1.17
CA ASP A 248 -41.67 18.67 -0.24
C ASP A 248 -41.81 17.75 0.99
N ALA A 249 -43.05 17.52 1.46
CA ALA A 249 -43.31 16.62 2.57
C ALA A 249 -43.03 15.16 2.19
N ALA A 250 -43.38 14.78 0.96
CA ALA A 250 -43.09 13.44 0.43
C ALA A 250 -41.58 13.23 0.26
N LEU A 251 -40.86 14.22 -0.27
CA LEU A 251 -39.40 14.17 -0.39
C LEU A 251 -38.71 14.10 0.97
N ALA A 252 -39.19 14.87 1.95
CA ALA A 252 -38.66 14.87 3.31
C ALA A 252 -38.85 13.51 3.98
N GLU A 253 -40.04 12.90 3.87
CA GLU A 253 -40.30 11.59 4.46
C GLU A 253 -39.50 10.47 3.77
N THR A 254 -39.38 10.52 2.44
CA THR A 254 -38.52 9.56 1.72
C THR A 254 -37.05 9.73 2.10
N GLY A 255 -36.58 10.97 2.33
CA GLY A 255 -35.24 11.22 2.85
C GLY A 255 -35.01 10.68 4.27
N ARG A 256 -36.05 10.66 5.11
CA ARG A 256 -36.00 10.05 6.45
C ARG A 256 -35.88 8.53 6.37
N GLU A 257 -36.69 7.88 5.53
CA GLU A 257 -36.65 6.42 5.37
C GLU A 257 -35.35 5.91 4.71
N LEU A 258 -34.68 6.77 3.94
CA LEU A 258 -33.37 6.50 3.36
C LEU A 258 -32.21 6.76 4.33
N ASP A 259 -32.47 6.98 5.63
CA ASP A 259 -31.48 7.21 6.70
C ASP A 259 -30.38 8.22 6.31
N GLY A 260 -30.78 9.37 5.74
CA GLY A 260 -29.88 10.46 5.38
C GLY A 260 -29.31 10.41 3.96
N ALA A 261 -29.61 9.37 3.16
CA ALA A 261 -29.40 9.44 1.71
C ALA A 261 -30.50 10.29 1.05
N SER A 262 -30.11 11.17 0.12
CA SER A 262 -31.07 12.04 -0.58
C SER A 262 -31.90 11.26 -1.61
N PHE A 263 -33.17 11.62 -1.77
CA PHE A 263 -34.04 11.06 -2.80
C PHE A 263 -33.41 11.16 -4.20
N GLY A 264 -32.77 12.28 -4.53
CA GLY A 264 -32.06 12.45 -5.80
C GLY A 264 -30.83 11.54 -5.98
N ARG A 265 -30.17 11.09 -4.89
CA ARG A 265 -29.14 10.05 -4.97
C ARG A 265 -29.77 8.69 -5.27
N CYS A 266 -30.84 8.32 -4.54
CA CYS A 266 -31.60 7.09 -4.76
C CYS A 266 -32.13 6.99 -6.21
N TRP A 267 -32.75 8.06 -6.71
CA TRP A 267 -33.27 8.13 -8.08
C TRP A 267 -32.16 7.96 -9.12
N ARG A 268 -30.99 8.59 -8.91
CA ARG A 268 -29.83 8.43 -9.80
C ARG A 268 -29.27 7.02 -9.79
N GLU A 269 -29.20 6.37 -8.62
CA GLU A 269 -28.72 5.00 -8.51
C GLU A 269 -29.66 4.00 -9.20
N LEU A 270 -30.98 4.24 -9.14
CA LEU A 270 -31.98 3.37 -9.76
C LEU A 270 -32.14 3.60 -11.27
N PHE A 271 -32.09 4.86 -11.73
CA PHE A 271 -32.48 5.22 -13.09
C PHE A 271 -31.40 5.94 -13.92
N GLY A 272 -30.27 6.33 -13.32
CA GLY A 272 -29.18 7.03 -14.04
C GLY A 272 -29.55 8.45 -14.50
N GLU A 273 -30.59 9.03 -13.91
CA GLU A 273 -31.21 10.29 -14.35
C GLU A 273 -31.41 11.25 -13.19
N ASP A 274 -31.61 12.53 -13.48
CA ASP A 274 -32.11 13.48 -12.49
C ASP A 274 -33.64 13.37 -12.33
N HIS A 275 -34.11 13.30 -11.09
CA HIS A 275 -35.55 13.19 -10.78
C HIS A 275 -36.39 14.43 -11.14
N GLY A 276 -35.78 15.60 -11.29
CA GLY A 276 -36.47 16.85 -11.63
C GLY A 276 -36.58 17.07 -13.14
N THR A 277 -35.63 16.56 -13.91
CA THR A 277 -35.50 16.85 -15.35
C THR A 277 -35.53 15.61 -16.24
N PHE A 278 -35.47 14.41 -15.66
CA PHE A 278 -35.33 13.12 -16.38
C PHE A 278 -34.15 13.08 -17.36
N THR A 279 -33.19 14.00 -17.19
CA THR A 279 -31.98 14.04 -18.01
C THR A 279 -31.01 12.99 -17.50
N SER A 280 -30.43 12.21 -18.42
CA SER A 280 -29.39 11.25 -18.08
C SER A 280 -28.16 12.02 -17.62
N ILE A 281 -27.68 11.73 -16.41
CA ILE A 281 -26.46 12.33 -15.89
C ILE A 281 -25.33 11.38 -16.27
N SER A 282 -24.41 11.86 -17.11
CA SER A 282 -23.22 11.09 -17.51
C SER A 282 -22.45 10.63 -16.27
N PRO A 283 -22.00 9.35 -16.19
CA PRO A 283 -21.44 8.77 -14.98
C PRO A 283 -19.98 9.17 -14.77
N TYR A 284 -19.66 10.47 -14.69
CA TYR A 284 -18.33 10.92 -14.28
C TYR A 284 -18.40 12.26 -13.56
N SER A 285 -18.53 12.19 -12.25
CA SER A 285 -17.73 13.02 -11.35
C SER A 285 -17.65 12.26 -10.02
N PRO A 286 -16.45 11.82 -9.57
CA PRO A 286 -16.32 11.28 -8.22
C PRO A 286 -16.82 12.34 -7.23
N PRO A 287 -17.42 11.94 -6.09
CA PRO A 287 -17.80 12.88 -5.07
C PRO A 287 -16.57 13.72 -4.73
N THR A 288 -16.69 15.04 -4.89
CA THR A 288 -15.72 16.00 -4.38
C THR A 288 -15.37 15.59 -2.97
N ARG A 289 -14.11 15.18 -2.78
CA ARG A 289 -13.46 15.04 -1.48
C ARG A 289 -13.95 16.17 -0.59
N ARG A 290 -14.47 15.81 0.59
CA ARG A 290 -14.64 16.80 1.67
C ARG A 290 -13.35 17.61 1.78
N PRO A 291 -13.41 18.95 1.81
CA PRO A 291 -12.24 19.75 2.10
C PRO A 291 -11.88 19.48 3.57
N THR A 292 -10.90 18.61 3.79
CA THR A 292 -10.08 18.72 4.99
C THR A 292 -9.20 19.93 4.76
N ASP A 293 -9.52 21.02 5.46
CA ASP A 293 -8.61 22.14 5.70
C ASP A 293 -7.27 21.58 6.21
N ARG A 294 -6.28 21.58 5.33
CA ARG A 294 -4.88 21.81 5.70
C ARG A 294 -4.10 22.26 4.47
N ASP A 295 -3.58 23.47 4.59
CA ASP A 295 -2.73 24.15 3.63
C ASP A 295 -1.59 23.27 3.08
N ASN A 296 -1.51 23.10 1.75
CA ASN A 296 -0.44 23.68 0.91
C ASN A 296 -0.43 23.12 -0.53
N PRO A 297 0.17 23.86 -1.50
CA PRO A 297 -0.26 23.82 -2.89
C PRO A 297 0.61 22.95 -3.81
N SER A 298 -0.09 22.42 -4.83
CA SER A 298 0.26 22.41 -6.26
C SER A 298 1.42 21.56 -6.82
N GLY A 299 1.08 20.81 -7.88
CA GLY A 299 1.95 20.19 -8.88
C GLY A 299 1.98 18.66 -8.79
N GLY A 300 1.22 17.85 -9.53
CA GLY A 300 0.66 18.02 -10.87
C GLY A 300 1.47 17.18 -11.86
N SER A 301 1.06 15.93 -12.11
CA SER A 301 0.93 15.30 -13.44
C SER A 301 0.86 13.77 -13.36
N ALA A 302 -0.20 13.24 -13.94
CA ALA A 302 -0.44 11.82 -14.16
C ALA A 302 0.17 11.35 -15.49
N THR A 303 0.73 10.13 -15.53
CA THR A 303 0.76 9.20 -16.68
C THR A 303 0.92 7.78 -16.08
N SER A 304 -0.14 6.97 -15.97
CA SER A 304 -0.65 5.97 -16.94
C SER A 304 0.23 4.73 -17.19
N GLY A 305 -0.23 3.56 -16.71
CA GLY A 305 0.09 2.18 -17.18
C GLY A 305 1.46 1.62 -16.77
N THR A 306 1.70 0.34 -16.46
CA THR A 306 1.01 -0.91 -16.86
C THR A 306 1.67 -2.09 -16.08
N GLY A 307 0.90 -3.15 -15.76
CA GLY A 307 1.39 -4.51 -15.42
C GLY A 307 1.99 -4.69 -14.01
N GLY A 308 1.58 -5.60 -13.12
CA GLY A 308 1.01 -6.92 -13.34
C GLY A 308 2.09 -8.00 -13.25
N TYR A 309 2.59 -8.32 -12.05
CA TYR A 309 3.14 -9.64 -11.72
C TYR A 309 2.96 -9.92 -10.22
N GLY A 310 2.17 -10.94 -9.93
CA GLY A 310 2.18 -11.60 -8.64
C GLY A 310 3.43 -12.48 -8.52
N SER A 311 4.12 -12.36 -7.39
CA SER A 311 5.04 -13.38 -6.91
C SER A 311 4.78 -13.54 -5.42
N GLY A 312 4.06 -14.60 -5.07
CA GLY A 312 4.05 -15.10 -3.71
C GLY A 312 5.46 -15.52 -3.34
N PHE A 313 5.92 -15.08 -2.16
CA PHE A 313 7.05 -15.72 -1.51
C PHE A 313 6.60 -16.30 -0.19
N SER A 314 6.80 -17.60 -0.14
CA SER A 314 6.48 -18.52 0.92
C SER A 314 7.28 -18.20 2.18
N CYS A 315 6.60 -18.24 3.31
CA CYS A 315 7.17 -18.24 4.64
C CYS A 315 8.10 -19.45 4.79
N GLY A 316 9.41 -19.20 4.86
CA GLY A 316 10.42 -20.19 5.22
C GLY A 316 10.54 -20.28 6.73
N SER A 317 9.90 -21.30 7.29
CA SER A 317 10.07 -21.78 8.66
C SER A 317 11.54 -22.10 8.94
N PHE A 318 12.08 -21.68 10.08
CA PHE A 318 13.26 -22.30 10.67
C PHE A 318 13.02 -22.54 12.16
N GLY A 319 12.64 -23.78 12.44
CA GLY A 319 12.80 -24.40 13.75
C GLY A 319 14.27 -24.66 14.05
N GLY A 320 14.58 -24.70 15.34
CA GLY A 320 15.93 -24.78 15.87
C GLY A 320 16.61 -26.14 15.72
N GLY A 321 17.84 -26.19 16.23
CA GLY A 321 18.60 -27.43 16.41
C GLY A 321 20.10 -27.17 16.49
N TYR A 322 20.57 -27.10 17.74
CA TYR A 322 21.97 -27.10 18.23
C TYR A 322 22.81 -25.84 18.01
#